data_AF-A0A535A682-F1
#
_entry.id   AF-A0A535A682-F1
#
_cell.length_a   1.000
_cell.length_b   1.000
_cell.length_c   1.000
_cell.angle_alpha   90.00
_cell.angle_beta   90.00
_cell.angle_gamma   90.00
#
_symmetry.space_group_name_H-M   'P 1'
#
loop_
_entity.id
_entity.type
_entity.pdbx_description
1 polymer ?
#
loop_
_entity_poly.entity_id
_entity_poly.type
_entity_poly.pdbx_seq_one_letter_code
_entity_poly.pdbx_strand_id
1 'polypeptide(L)'
;MKLFSPAAVEMAKQQLNMPYALTYFIGVSELAGALGMILPAATRIQPKLTGFAGIGLLVVMILALGVHIMRGELSHMPPVIILGALSAFVAWGRLSKAPTAPR
;
A
#
# COMPACT_ATOMS: atom_id res chain seq x y z
N MET A 1 -17.50 -16.09 19.85
CA MET A 1 -18.77 -15.52 19.34
C MET A 1 -18.66 -14.02 19.06
N LYS A 2 -17.76 -13.56 18.15
CA LYS A 2 -17.71 -12.15 17.69
C LYS A 2 -18.48 -11.91 16.38
N LEU A 3 -18.93 -12.99 15.72
CA LEU A 3 -19.56 -12.96 14.40
C LEU A 3 -21.00 -12.41 14.40
N PHE A 4 -21.64 -12.29 15.57
CA PHE A 4 -22.99 -11.73 15.73
C PHE A 4 -23.03 -10.52 16.68
N SER A 5 -21.89 -9.89 16.92
CA SER A 5 -21.87 -8.63 17.68
C SER A 5 -22.48 -7.54 16.82
N PRO A 6 -23.44 -6.74 17.34
CA PRO A 6 -23.97 -5.56 16.64
C PRO A 6 -22.85 -4.66 16.14
N ALA A 7 -21.75 -4.54 16.91
CA ALA A 7 -20.57 -3.79 16.52
C ALA A 7 -19.89 -4.34 15.26
N ALA A 8 -19.81 -5.67 15.06
CA ALA A 8 -19.21 -6.24 13.85
C ALA A 8 -20.06 -5.95 12.60
N VAL A 9 -21.40 -5.96 12.76
CA VAL A 9 -22.35 -5.62 11.69
C VAL A 9 -22.30 -4.12 11.38
N GLU A 10 -22.20 -3.27 12.41
CA GLU A 10 -22.09 -1.82 12.25
C GLU A 10 -20.75 -1.44 11.58
N MET A 11 -19.65 -2.10 11.94
CA MET A 11 -18.33 -1.91 11.31
C MET A 11 -18.35 -2.29 9.83
N ALA A 12 -19.04 -3.38 9.47
CA ALA A 12 -19.24 -3.76 8.07
C ALA A 12 -20.11 -2.76 7.30
N LYS A 13 -21.15 -2.20 7.94
CA LYS A 13 -21.97 -1.10 7.38
C LYS A 13 -21.20 0.20 7.23
N GLN A 14 -20.21 0.45 8.07
CA GLN A 14 -19.35 1.63 7.95
C GLN A 14 -18.36 1.49 6.78
N GLN A 15 -17.92 0.27 6.47
CA GLN A 15 -17.15 -0.04 5.25
C GLN A 15 -17.98 0.11 3.97
N LEU A 16 -19.31 0.00 4.03
CA LEU A 16 -20.22 0.16 2.88
C LEU A 16 -20.29 1.60 2.33
N ASN A 17 -19.74 2.60 3.02
CA ASN A 17 -19.68 3.99 2.54
C ASN A 17 -18.59 4.24 1.47
N MET A 18 -17.91 3.20 0.98
CA MET A 18 -16.91 3.26 -0.06
C MET A 18 -17.37 2.54 -1.33
N PRO A 19 -17.25 3.16 -2.52
CA PRO A 19 -17.54 2.47 -3.77
C PRO A 19 -16.71 1.19 -3.88
N TYR A 20 -17.39 0.04 -4.08
CA TYR A 20 -16.73 -1.27 -4.20
C TYR A 20 -15.60 -1.28 -5.23
N ALA A 21 -15.81 -0.62 -6.38
CA ALA A 21 -14.81 -0.50 -7.43
C ALA A 21 -13.50 0.14 -6.94
N LEU A 22 -13.58 1.15 -6.07
CA LEU A 22 -12.40 1.81 -5.52
C LEU A 22 -11.68 0.91 -4.51
N THR A 23 -12.41 0.16 -3.68
CA THR A 23 -11.81 -0.84 -2.79
C THR A 23 -11.05 -1.92 -3.56
N TYR A 24 -11.63 -2.46 -4.64
CA TYR A 24 -10.95 -3.42 -5.51
C TYR A 24 -9.73 -2.80 -6.21
N PHE A 25 -9.86 -1.58 -6.71
CA PHE A 25 -8.77 -0.87 -7.35
C PHE A 25 -7.57 -0.69 -6.40
N ILE A 26 -7.81 -0.29 -5.16
CA ILE A 26 -6.75 -0.14 -4.14
C ILE A 26 -6.09 -1.49 -3.88
N GLY A 27 -6.86 -2.54 -3.59
CA GLY A 27 -6.32 -3.86 -3.29
C GLY A 27 -5.49 -4.46 -4.45
N VAL A 28 -5.96 -4.31 -5.69
CA VAL A 28 -5.21 -4.74 -6.88
C VAL A 28 -3.94 -3.91 -7.05
N SER A 29 -4.02 -2.60 -6.84
CA SER A 29 -2.87 -1.69 -6.95
C SER A 29 -1.79 -1.97 -5.91
N GLU A 30 -2.18 -2.25 -4.67
CA GLU A 30 -1.26 -2.63 -3.60
C GLU A 30 -0.57 -3.97 -3.88
N LEU A 31 -1.35 -4.96 -4.33
CA LEU A 31 -0.80 -6.26 -4.71
C LEU A 31 0.17 -6.14 -5.89
N ALA A 32 -0.19 -5.37 -6.92
CA ALA A 32 0.67 -5.11 -8.06
C ALA A 32 1.96 -4.38 -7.64
N GLY A 33 1.87 -3.40 -6.73
CA GLY A 33 3.03 -2.71 -6.17
C GLY A 33 3.95 -3.65 -5.38
N ALA A 34 3.39 -4.53 -4.54
CA ALA A 34 4.17 -5.49 -3.77
C ALA A 34 4.91 -6.48 -4.67
N LEU A 35 4.21 -7.02 -5.67
CA LEU A 35 4.81 -7.90 -6.68
C LEU A 35 5.87 -7.15 -7.52
N GLY A 36 5.58 -5.91 -7.91
CA GLY A 36 6.50 -5.04 -8.64
C GLY A 36 7.73 -4.64 -7.85
N MET A 37 7.69 -4.65 -6.52
CA MET A 37 8.88 -4.49 -5.69
C MET A 37 9.76 -5.75 -5.69
N ILE A 38 9.14 -6.93 -5.54
CA ILE A 38 9.87 -8.18 -5.32
C ILE A 38 10.38 -8.80 -6.64
N LEU A 39 9.50 -8.95 -7.64
CA LEU A 39 9.79 -9.74 -8.85
C LEU A 39 10.96 -9.16 -9.68
N PRO A 40 11.05 -7.84 -9.96
CA PRO A 40 12.15 -7.30 -10.77
C PRO A 40 13.49 -7.39 -10.06
N ALA A 41 13.52 -7.22 -8.73
CA ALA A 41 14.72 -7.38 -7.93
C ALA A 41 15.17 -8.84 -7.83
N ALA A 42 14.23 -9.78 -7.66
CA ALA A 42 14.51 -11.21 -7.54
C ALA A 42 14.96 -11.83 -8.87
N THR A 43 14.29 -11.49 -9.97
CA THR A 43 14.60 -12.01 -11.31
C THR A 43 15.76 -11.29 -11.99
N ARG A 44 16.09 -10.08 -11.51
CA ARG A 44 17.03 -9.13 -12.12
C ARG A 44 16.64 -8.69 -13.54
N ILE A 45 15.36 -8.80 -13.90
CA ILE A 45 14.80 -8.30 -15.16
C ILE A 45 14.22 -6.92 -14.90
N GLN A 46 14.74 -5.90 -15.59
CA GLN A 46 14.40 -4.48 -15.40
C GLN A 46 14.29 -4.05 -13.91
N PRO A 47 15.36 -4.17 -13.11
CA PRO A 47 15.26 -4.00 -11.65
C PRO A 47 14.86 -2.59 -11.19
N LYS A 48 14.94 -1.59 -12.08
CA LYS A 48 14.42 -0.23 -11.85
C LYS A 48 12.92 -0.21 -11.57
N LEU A 49 12.17 -1.21 -12.05
CA LEU A 49 10.74 -1.36 -11.77
C LEU A 49 10.45 -1.51 -10.27
N THR A 50 11.37 -2.07 -9.48
CA THR A 50 11.23 -2.11 -8.02
C THR A 50 11.15 -0.70 -7.43
N GLY A 51 11.97 0.22 -7.94
CA GLY A 51 11.96 1.61 -7.50
C GLY A 51 10.64 2.31 -7.83
N PHE A 52 10.15 2.12 -9.05
CA PHE A 52 8.85 2.68 -9.47
C PHE A 52 7.66 2.08 -8.73
N ALA A 53 7.71 0.78 -8.41
CA ALA A 53 6.71 0.13 -7.57
C ALA A 53 6.69 0.71 -6.15
N GLY A 54 7.86 1.03 -5.58
CA GLY A 54 7.97 1.75 -4.32
C GLY A 54 7.34 3.14 -4.36
N ILE A 55 7.50 3.89 -5.46
CA ILE A 55 6.83 5.20 -5.66
C ILE A 55 5.31 5.02 -5.70
N GLY A 56 4.82 4.05 -6.47
CA GLY A 56 3.38 3.77 -6.57
C GLY A 56 2.75 3.44 -5.22
N LEU A 57 3.40 2.57 -4.44
CA LEU A 57 2.93 2.23 -3.09
C LEU A 57 3.00 3.41 -2.13
N LEU A 58 4.04 4.25 -2.20
CA LEU A 58 4.09 5.48 -1.42
C LEU A 58 2.89 6.40 -1.71
N VAL A 59 2.51 6.56 -2.98
CA VAL A 59 1.34 7.36 -3.36
C VAL A 59 0.07 6.76 -2.76
N VAL A 60 -0.13 5.45 -2.83
CA VAL A 60 -1.29 4.78 -2.21
C VAL A 60 -1.32 5.02 -0.70
N MET A 61 -0.17 4.93 0.00
CA MET A 61 -0.09 5.19 1.44
C MET A 61 -0.42 6.64 1.80
N ILE A 62 0.02 7.62 1.00
CA ILE A 62 -0.32 9.04 1.23
C ILE A 62 -1.83 9.26 1.08
N LEU A 63 -2.44 8.68 0.04
CA LEU A 63 -3.89 8.76 -0.16
C LEU A 63 -4.66 8.08 0.98
N ALA A 64 -4.23 6.88 1.40
CA ALA A 64 -4.82 6.15 2.52
C ALA A 64 -4.71 6.94 3.83
N LEU A 65 -3.56 7.58 4.10
CA LEU A 65 -3.37 8.43 5.27
C LEU A 65 -4.37 9.59 5.29
N GLY A 66 -4.57 10.26 4.15
CA GLY A 66 -5.57 11.32 4.02
C GLY A 66 -6.97 10.83 4.37
N VAL A 67 -7.38 9.66 3.86
CA VAL A 67 -8.69 9.05 4.16
C VAL A 67 -8.84 8.74 5.66
N HIS A 68 -7.82 8.14 6.30
CA HIS A 68 -7.88 7.84 7.73
C HIS A 68 -7.95 9.10 8.60
N ILE A 69 -7.22 10.16 8.22
CA ILE A 69 -7.30 11.46 8.90
C ILE A 69 -8.71 12.05 8.78
N MET A 70 -9.28 12.06 7.56
CA MET A 70 -10.64 12.58 7.33
C MET A 70 -11.72 11.83 8.12
N ARG A 71 -11.49 10.55 8.42
CA ARG A 71 -12.40 9.69 9.19
C ARG A 71 -12.11 9.68 10.69
N GLY A 72 -11.03 10.32 11.15
CA GLY A 72 -10.61 10.28 12.56
C GLY A 72 -10.12 8.90 13.01
N GLU A 73 -9.69 8.05 12.09
CA GLU A 73 -9.31 6.66 12.33
C GLU A 73 -7.83 6.54 12.76
N LEU A 74 -7.50 7.05 13.95
CA LEU A 74 -6.11 7.11 14.44
C LEU A 74 -5.43 5.74 14.55
N SER A 75 -6.20 4.68 14.79
CA SER A 75 -5.68 3.31 14.91
C SER A 75 -5.06 2.77 13.62
N HIS A 76 -5.46 3.29 12.46
CA HIS A 76 -4.95 2.86 11.16
C HIS A 76 -3.76 3.70 10.66
N MET A 77 -3.43 4.80 11.33
CA MET A 77 -2.33 5.68 10.91
C MET A 77 -0.93 5.04 11.04
N PRO A 78 -0.58 4.33 12.14
CA PRO A 78 0.77 3.77 12.29
C PRO A 78 1.20 2.84 11.14
N PRO A 79 0.43 1.82 10.72
CA PRO A 79 0.86 0.94 9.64
C PRO A 79 1.03 1.70 8.31
N VAL A 80 0.13 2.63 7.99
CA VAL A 80 0.20 3.42 6.75
C VAL A 80 1.47 4.28 6.70
N ILE A 81 1.82 4.92 7.83
CA ILE A 81 3.04 5.74 7.92
C ILE A 81 4.29 4.86 7.77
N ILE A 82 4.35 3.73 8.47
CA ILE A 82 5.50 2.83 8.42
C ILE A 82 5.68 2.26 7.01
N LEU A 83 4.61 1.74 6.40
CA LEU A 83 4.66 1.17 5.06
C LEU A 83 4.97 2.24 4.01
N GLY A 84 4.45 3.46 4.17
CA GLY A 84 4.81 4.61 3.33
C GLY A 84 6.30 4.93 3.42
N ALA A 85 6.85 5.02 4.63
CA ALA A 85 8.27 5.28 4.85
C ALA A 85 9.17 4.18 4.25
N LEU A 86 8.79 2.91 4.41
CA LEU A 86 9.51 1.79 3.80
C LEU A 86 9.44 1.84 2.26
N SER A 87 8.28 2.16 1.70
CA SER A 87 8.11 2.28 0.24
C SER A 87 8.97 3.42 -0.32
N ALA A 88 9.01 4.56 0.37
CA ALA A 88 9.90 5.68 0.03
C ALA A 88 11.38 5.30 0.11
N PHE A 89 11.76 4.58 1.18
CA PHE A 89 13.13 4.09 1.36
C PHE A 89 13.54 3.14 0.23
N VAL A 90 12.67 2.20 -0.16
CA VAL A 90 12.94 1.29 -1.28
C VAL A 90 13.05 2.05 -2.60
N ALA A 91 12.13 2.97 -2.87
CA ALA A 91 12.15 3.80 -4.08
C ALA A 91 13.48 4.55 -4.22
N TRP A 92 13.89 5.29 -3.18
CA TRP A 92 15.15 6.00 -3.15
C TRP A 92 16.37 5.06 -3.24
N GLY A 93 16.33 3.96 -2.49
CA GLY A 93 17.38 2.97 -2.45
C GLY A 93 17.63 2.32 -3.81
N ARG A 94 16.58 1.95 -4.55
CA ARG A 94 16.72 1.25 -5.84
C ARG A 94 16.95 2.18 -7.03
N LEU A 95 16.48 3.43 -6.96
CA LEU A 95 16.65 4.39 -8.06
C LEU A 95 17.95 5.20 -7.96
N SER A 96 18.41 5.51 -6.75
CA SER A 96 19.49 6.48 -6.57
C SER A 96 20.73 5.92 -5.85
N LYS A 97 20.56 5.15 -4.76
CA LYS A 97 21.68 4.79 -3.88
C LYS A 97 22.31 3.44 -4.12
N ALA A 98 21.51 2.43 -4.42
CA ALA A 98 21.93 1.06 -4.65
C ALA A 98 21.11 0.41 -5.77
N PRO A 99 21.32 0.83 -7.03
CA PRO A 99 20.66 0.20 -8.17
C PRO A 99 21.02 -1.29 -8.25
N THR A 100 20.01 -2.13 -8.50
CA THR A 100 20.20 -3.54 -8.78
C THR A 100 20.69 -3.71 -10.22
N ALA A 101 21.85 -4.35 -10.40
CA ALA A 101 22.38 -4.63 -11.72
C ALA A 101 21.45 -5.61 -12.47
N PRO A 102 21.08 -5.32 -13.73
CA PRO A 102 20.36 -6.27 -14.56
C PRO A 102 21.24 -7.49 -14.86
N ARG A 103 20.60 -8.64 -15.07
CA ARG A 103 21.28 -9.86 -15.53
C ARG A 103 21.68 -9.76 -17.00
#